data_AF-E5A5Z9-F1
#
_entry.id   AF-E5A5Z9-F1
#
_cell.length_a   1.000
_cell.length_b   1.000
_cell.length_c   1.000
_cell.angle_alpha   90.00
_cell.angle_beta   90.00
_cell.angle_gamma   90.00
#
_symmetry.space_group_name_H-M   'P 1'
#
loop_
_entity.id
_entity.type
_entity.pdbx_description
1 polymer ?
#
loop_
_entity_poly.entity_id
_entity_poly.type
_entity_poly.pdbx_seq_one_letter_code
_entity_poly.pdbx_strand_id
1 'polypeptide(L)'
;MDSAPYFFDEVERIADPNYIPIESDVLRARTKTTGIYETRFTMGQLSIHMFDVGGQRSERKKWIHCFENVTSIIFCVALSEYDQVLLEESSQNRMMESLVLFDSVVNSRWFMRTSIILFLNKVDLFKAKLARSPLGNYFPDYSGGNDVNRAAKYLLWRFNQVNRAHLNLYPHLTQATDTSNIRLVFAAVKETILQNALKDSGIL
;
A
#
# COMPACT_ATOMS: atom_id res chain seq x y z
N MET A 1 12.66 -2.04 -12.88
CA MET A 1 11.32 -1.46 -13.13
C MET A 1 10.33 -2.60 -13.19
N ASP A 2 9.28 -2.58 -12.36
CA ASP A 2 8.40 -3.75 -12.17
C ASP A 2 7.55 -4.07 -13.40
N SER A 3 7.12 -3.05 -14.15
CA SER A 3 6.35 -3.22 -15.38
C SER A 3 7.20 -3.46 -16.63
N ALA A 4 8.53 -3.46 -16.52
CA ALA A 4 9.40 -3.55 -17.70
C ALA A 4 9.17 -4.83 -18.53
N PRO A 5 9.06 -6.05 -17.94
CA PRO A 5 8.79 -7.25 -18.72
C PRO A 5 7.54 -7.14 -19.58
N TYR A 6 6.43 -6.67 -18.99
CA TYR A 6 5.17 -6.44 -19.72
C TYR A 6 5.35 -5.53 -20.95
N PHE A 7 6.05 -4.41 -20.79
CA PHE A 7 6.24 -3.48 -21.90
C PHE A 7 7.18 -4.01 -22.99
N PHE A 8 8.13 -4.88 -22.64
CA PHE A 8 8.97 -5.56 -23.63
C PHE A 8 8.20 -6.65 -24.37
N ASP A 9 7.35 -7.40 -23.68
CA ASP A 9 6.52 -8.45 -24.27
C ASP A 9 5.48 -7.86 -25.24
N GLU A 10 4.95 -6.67 -24.93
CA GLU A 10 3.92 -5.96 -25.70
C GLU A 10 4.51 -4.92 -26.68
N VAL A 11 5.83 -4.91 -26.91
CA VAL A 11 6.52 -3.83 -27.63
C VAL A 11 5.99 -3.63 -29.05
N GLU A 12 5.66 -4.71 -29.77
CA GLU A 12 5.14 -4.63 -31.13
C GLU A 12 3.77 -3.95 -31.18
N ARG A 13 2.87 -4.29 -30.25
CA ARG A 13 1.54 -3.67 -30.13
C ARG A 13 1.64 -2.19 -29.74
N ILE A 14 2.55 -1.86 -28.83
CA ILE A 14 2.72 -0.50 -28.31
C ILE A 14 3.42 0.41 -29.32
N ALA A 15 4.28 -0.14 -30.18
CA ALA A 15 5.00 0.60 -31.21
C ALA A 15 4.15 0.87 -32.48
N ASP A 16 2.94 0.31 -32.59
CA ASP A 16 2.05 0.53 -33.73
C ASP A 16 1.68 2.04 -33.86
N PRO A 17 1.75 2.65 -35.07
CA PRO A 17 1.40 4.05 -35.26
C PRO A 17 -0.04 4.42 -34.86
N ASN A 18 -0.96 3.46 -34.83
CA ASN A 18 -2.36 3.63 -34.43
C ASN A 18 -2.64 3.08 -33.03
N TYR A 19 -1.60 2.88 -32.21
CA TYR A 19 -1.72 2.36 -30.85
C TYR A 19 -2.70 3.19 -30.00
N ILE A 20 -3.67 2.49 -29.41
CA ILE A 20 -4.58 3.02 -28.38
C ILE A 20 -4.33 2.21 -27.11
N PRO A 21 -3.97 2.85 -25.97
CA PRO A 21 -3.72 2.14 -24.72
C PRO A 21 -4.94 1.35 -24.25
N ILE A 22 -4.70 0.09 -23.87
CA ILE A 22 -5.69 -0.70 -23.13
C ILE A 22 -5.59 -0.43 -21.63
N GLU A 23 -6.60 -0.85 -20.86
CA GLU A 23 -6.62 -0.67 -19.41
C GLU A 23 -5.35 -1.21 -18.73
N SER A 24 -4.81 -2.35 -19.18
CA SER A 24 -3.58 -2.92 -18.64
C SER A 24 -2.35 -2.03 -18.86
N ASP A 25 -2.26 -1.34 -20.01
CA ASP A 25 -1.18 -0.39 -20.29
C ASP A 25 -1.23 0.79 -19.32
N VAL A 26 -2.44 1.33 -19.12
CA VAL A 26 -2.69 2.46 -18.22
C VAL A 26 -2.37 2.08 -16.77
N LEU A 27 -2.82 0.92 -16.30
CA LEU A 27 -2.56 0.44 -14.93
C LEU A 27 -1.08 0.11 -14.67
N ARG A 28 -0.31 -0.21 -15.72
CA ARG A 28 1.13 -0.54 -15.62
C ARG A 28 2.05 0.63 -15.92
N ALA A 29 1.53 1.69 -16.54
CA ALA A 29 2.26 2.92 -16.80
C ALA A 29 2.71 3.55 -15.48
N ARG A 30 3.99 3.87 -15.39
CA ARG A 30 4.57 4.43 -14.17
C ARG A 30 4.67 5.95 -14.31
N THR A 31 3.77 6.65 -13.63
CA THR A 31 3.89 8.09 -13.39
C THR A 31 4.13 8.33 -11.92
N LYS A 32 5.15 9.12 -11.58
CA LYS A 32 5.43 9.50 -10.19
C LYS A 32 4.41 10.55 -9.76
N THR A 33 3.58 10.26 -8.76
CA THR A 33 2.71 11.26 -8.12
C THR A 33 3.56 12.31 -7.40
N THR A 34 3.36 13.58 -7.77
CA THR A 34 3.95 14.75 -7.10
C THR A 34 2.83 15.66 -6.62
N GLY A 35 2.82 16.02 -5.34
CA GLY A 35 1.73 16.78 -4.73
C GLY A 35 0.60 15.89 -4.19
N ILE A 36 -0.60 16.48 -4.16
CA ILE A 36 -1.84 15.90 -3.63
C ILE A 36 -2.90 16.01 -4.72
N TYR A 37 -3.56 14.90 -5.04
CA TYR A 37 -4.65 14.84 -6.00
C TYR A 37 -5.92 14.41 -5.30
N GLU A 38 -7.03 15.06 -5.62
CA GLU A 38 -8.33 14.80 -5.02
C GLU A 38 -9.26 14.15 -6.05
N THR A 39 -10.00 13.14 -5.62
CA THR A 39 -11.06 12.53 -6.43
C THR A 39 -12.28 12.28 -5.56
N ARG A 40 -13.45 12.65 -6.08
CA ARG A 40 -14.73 12.41 -5.42
C ARG A 40 -15.54 11.44 -6.24
N PHE A 41 -16.06 10.41 -5.58
CA PHE A 41 -16.88 9.40 -6.22
C PHE A 41 -17.85 8.79 -5.22
N THR A 42 -18.91 8.17 -5.72
CA THR A 42 -19.86 7.44 -4.89
C THR A 42 -19.54 5.94 -4.92
N MET A 43 -19.66 5.30 -3.76
CA MET A 43 -19.51 3.86 -3.61
C MET A 43 -20.69 3.32 -2.81
N GLY A 44 -21.68 2.78 -3.51
CA GLY A 44 -22.99 2.47 -2.92
C GLY A 44 -23.67 3.74 -2.39
N GLN A 45 -23.95 3.78 -1.08
CA GLN A 45 -24.54 4.95 -0.40
C GLN A 45 -23.49 5.90 0.18
N LEU A 46 -22.20 5.58 0.08
CA LEU A 46 -21.13 6.43 0.63
C LEU A 46 -20.64 7.42 -0.44
N SER A 47 -20.48 8.68 -0.04
CA SER A 47 -19.71 9.66 -0.81
C SER A 47 -18.26 9.62 -0.35
N ILE A 48 -17.35 9.23 -1.25
CA ILE A 48 -15.92 9.09 -0.95
C ILE A 48 -15.19 10.32 -1.50
N HIS A 49 -14.38 10.94 -0.64
CA HIS A 49 -13.41 11.96 -1.02
C HIS A 49 -12.01 11.37 -0.79
N MET A 50 -11.38 10.95 -1.88
CA MET A 50 -10.08 10.30 -1.87
C MET A 50 -8.98 11.31 -2.16
N PHE A 51 -7.90 11.23 -1.39
CA PHE A 51 -6.68 12.00 -1.57
C PHE A 51 -5.55 11.03 -1.94
N ASP A 52 -5.00 11.17 -3.15
CA ASP A 52 -3.76 10.50 -3.56
C ASP A 52 -2.57 11.42 -3.27
N VAL A 53 -1.58 10.92 -2.55
CA VAL A 53 -0.44 11.70 -2.07
C VAL A 53 0.88 11.06 -2.52
N GLY A 54 1.82 11.90 -2.95
CA GLY A 54 3.16 11.42 -3.29
C GLY A 54 3.85 10.74 -2.10
N GLY A 55 4.33 9.50 -2.28
CA GLY A 55 4.97 8.71 -1.22
C GLY A 55 6.45 8.98 -0.96
N GLN A 56 7.12 9.73 -1.86
CA GLN A 56 8.55 10.02 -1.76
C GLN A 56 8.84 11.01 -0.64
N ARG A 57 10.05 10.94 -0.08
CA ARG A 57 10.44 11.77 1.08
C ARG A 57 10.22 13.27 0.86
N SER A 58 10.47 13.77 -0.37
CA SER A 58 10.24 15.17 -0.73
C SER A 58 8.77 15.59 -0.63
N GLU A 59 7.85 14.66 -0.82
CA GLU A 59 6.40 14.91 -0.88
C GLU A 59 5.74 14.79 0.50
N ARG A 60 6.32 14.02 1.43
CA ARG A 60 5.70 13.72 2.74
C ARG A 60 5.42 14.95 3.60
N LYS A 61 6.19 16.03 3.45
CA LYS A 61 5.92 17.30 4.16
C LYS A 61 4.54 17.89 3.81
N LYS A 62 4.01 17.58 2.63
CA LYS A 62 2.71 18.07 2.15
C LYS A 62 1.54 17.29 2.75
N TRP A 63 1.77 16.08 3.26
CA TRP A 63 0.71 15.19 3.75
C TRP A 63 -0.15 15.82 4.86
N ILE A 64 0.43 16.69 5.68
CA ILE A 64 -0.32 17.37 6.75
C ILE A 64 -1.55 18.14 6.23
N HIS A 65 -1.57 18.54 4.96
CA HIS A 65 -2.70 19.24 4.34
C HIS A 65 -3.93 18.35 4.11
N CYS A 66 -3.82 17.03 4.27
CA CYS A 66 -4.95 16.10 4.11
C CYS A 66 -5.23 15.26 5.37
N PHE A 67 -4.71 15.65 6.54
CA PHE A 67 -4.79 14.85 7.77
C PHE A 67 -6.04 15.11 8.62
N GLU A 68 -6.85 16.11 8.28
CA GLU A 68 -8.06 16.44 9.02
C GLU A 68 -9.21 15.48 8.69
N ASN A 69 -9.88 14.95 9.72
CA ASN A 69 -11.09 14.11 9.61
C ASN A 69 -10.95 12.88 8.69
N VAL A 70 -9.77 12.27 8.64
CA VAL A 70 -9.52 11.07 7.83
C VAL A 70 -10.24 9.86 8.44
N THR A 71 -11.19 9.30 7.68
CA THR A 71 -11.92 8.08 8.09
C THR A 71 -11.04 6.83 8.01
N SER A 72 -10.35 6.66 6.88
CA SER A 72 -9.49 5.49 6.63
C SER A 72 -8.25 5.89 5.84
N ILE A 73 -7.14 5.23 6.12
CA ILE A 73 -5.89 5.34 5.34
C ILE A 73 -5.68 4.04 4.60
N ILE A 74 -5.46 4.12 3.29
CA ILE A 74 -4.94 3.00 2.50
C ILE A 74 -3.42 3.11 2.48
N PHE A 75 -2.74 2.22 3.21
CA PHE A 75 -1.29 2.19 3.25
C PHE A 75 -0.78 1.06 2.36
N CYS A 76 -0.11 1.41 1.26
CA CYS A 76 0.40 0.45 0.28
C CYS A 76 1.88 0.13 0.53
N VAL A 77 2.17 -1.16 0.74
CA VAL A 77 3.51 -1.71 0.88
C VAL A 77 3.79 -2.63 -0.31
N ALA A 78 4.90 -2.43 -0.99
CA ALA A 78 5.34 -3.34 -2.03
C ALA A 78 6.13 -4.50 -1.41
N LEU A 79 5.52 -5.68 -1.30
CA LEU A 79 6.16 -6.85 -0.71
C LEU A 79 7.46 -7.21 -1.43
N SER A 80 7.52 -7.08 -2.75
CA SER A 80 8.67 -7.44 -3.59
C SER A 80 9.93 -6.58 -3.40
N GLU A 81 9.88 -5.57 -2.53
CA GLU A 81 10.97 -4.61 -2.30
C GLU A 81 11.80 -4.92 -1.03
N TYR A 82 11.59 -6.09 -0.41
CA TYR A 82 12.30 -6.53 0.80
C TYR A 82 13.82 -6.62 0.66
N ASP A 83 14.33 -6.75 -0.56
CA ASP A 83 15.74 -6.87 -0.92
C ASP A 83 16.24 -5.70 -1.78
N GLN A 84 15.47 -4.61 -1.85
CA GLN A 84 15.82 -3.41 -2.60
C GLN A 84 16.18 -2.27 -1.66
N VAL A 85 16.98 -1.34 -2.18
CA VAL A 85 17.33 -0.08 -1.51
C VAL A 85 16.58 1.09 -2.13
N LEU A 86 16.42 2.18 -1.38
CA LEU A 86 15.75 3.39 -1.87
C LEU A 86 16.51 3.97 -3.07
N LEU A 87 15.76 4.64 -3.96
CA LEU A 87 16.39 5.38 -5.06
C LEU A 87 17.10 6.62 -4.51
N GLU A 88 16.52 7.22 -3.48
CA GLU A 88 17.02 8.41 -2.81
C GLU A 88 18.22 8.12 -1.88
N GLU A 89 18.37 6.88 -1.42
CA GLU A 89 19.41 6.48 -0.45
C GLU A 89 19.77 4.99 -0.57
N SER A 90 20.93 4.69 -1.15
CA SER A 90 21.36 3.32 -1.48
C SER A 90 21.75 2.46 -0.28
N SER A 91 21.95 3.05 0.89
CA SER A 91 22.22 2.34 2.15
C SER A 91 20.95 1.83 2.82
N GLN A 92 19.77 2.28 2.38
CA GLN A 92 18.54 2.04 3.12
C GLN A 92 17.59 1.08 2.39
N ASN A 93 17.24 -0.01 3.06
CA ASN A 93 16.28 -0.99 2.58
C ASN A 93 14.85 -0.40 2.48
N ARG A 94 14.16 -0.65 1.36
CA ARG A 94 12.83 -0.08 1.06
C ARG A 94 11.73 -0.60 1.98
N MET A 95 11.79 -1.87 2.39
CA MET A 95 10.82 -2.45 3.33
C MET A 95 11.01 -1.88 4.74
N MET A 96 12.26 -1.67 5.17
CA MET A 96 12.54 -0.99 6.44
C MET A 96 12.07 0.47 6.44
N GLU A 97 12.30 1.21 5.36
CA GLU A 97 11.73 2.56 5.21
C GLU A 97 10.20 2.55 5.27
N SER A 98 9.55 1.53 4.67
CA SER A 98 8.10 1.38 4.73
C SER A 98 7.60 1.12 6.15
N LEU A 99 8.32 0.33 6.95
CA LEU A 99 8.02 0.11 8.37
C LEU A 99 8.15 1.40 9.19
N VAL A 100 9.22 2.17 8.98
CA VAL A 100 9.42 3.47 9.65
C VAL A 100 8.33 4.47 9.27
N LEU A 101 7.98 4.54 7.99
CA LEU A 101 6.90 5.40 7.52
C LEU A 101 5.56 4.97 8.14
N PHE A 102 5.27 3.68 8.14
CA PHE A 102 4.05 3.16 8.75
C PHE A 102 3.97 3.46 10.24
N ASP A 103 5.06 3.27 11.00
CA ASP A 103 5.16 3.63 12.42
C ASP A 103 4.78 5.10 12.67
N SER A 104 5.26 6.00 11.81
CA SER A 104 4.96 7.44 11.90
C SER A 104 3.50 7.77 11.58
N VAL A 105 2.87 7.01 10.68
CA VAL A 105 1.47 7.19 10.30
C VAL A 105 0.57 6.59 11.37
N VAL A 106 0.70 5.29 11.67
CA VAL A 106 -0.23 4.58 12.56
C VAL A 106 -0.24 5.13 13.98
N ASN A 107 0.85 5.74 14.44
CA ASN A 107 0.95 6.33 15.78
C ASN A 107 0.77 7.86 15.78
N SER A 108 0.35 8.45 14.66
CA SER A 108 0.06 9.88 14.58
C SER A 108 -1.22 10.22 15.34
N ARG A 109 -1.17 11.29 16.15
CA ARG A 109 -2.33 11.81 16.88
C ARG A 109 -3.49 12.21 15.95
N TRP A 110 -3.20 12.53 14.68
CA TRP A 110 -4.22 12.89 13.69
C TRP A 110 -5.12 11.70 13.33
N PHE A 111 -4.67 10.47 13.57
CA PHE A 111 -5.31 9.25 13.08
C PHE A 111 -5.87 8.35 14.18
N MET A 112 -6.06 8.87 15.41
CA MET A 112 -6.55 8.07 16.55
C MET A 112 -7.94 7.43 16.33
N ARG A 113 -8.75 8.00 15.42
CA ARG A 113 -10.09 7.50 15.06
C ARG A 113 -10.15 6.91 13.64
N THR A 114 -8.99 6.72 13.03
CA THR A 114 -8.83 6.29 11.65
C THR A 114 -8.53 4.80 11.61
N SER A 115 -9.10 4.08 10.64
CA SER A 115 -8.68 2.71 10.34
C SER A 115 -7.55 2.68 9.32
N ILE A 116 -6.69 1.69 9.40
CA ILE A 116 -5.65 1.44 8.41
C ILE A 116 -6.01 0.23 7.57
N ILE A 117 -6.14 0.42 6.26
CA ILE A 117 -6.25 -0.64 5.26
C ILE A 117 -4.83 -0.87 4.74
N LEU A 118 -4.21 -1.98 5.12
CA LEU A 118 -2.81 -2.27 4.78
C LEU A 118 -2.76 -3.16 3.54
N PHE A 119 -2.39 -2.59 2.41
CA PHE A 119 -2.18 -3.32 1.17
C PHE A 119 -0.74 -3.83 1.10
N LEU A 120 -0.60 -5.14 1.28
CA LEU A 120 0.62 -5.89 1.00
C LEU A 120 0.61 -6.25 -0.50
N ASN A 121 1.03 -5.29 -1.32
CA ASN A 121 0.93 -5.28 -2.77
C ASN A 121 2.13 -5.98 -3.45
N LYS A 122 2.04 -6.19 -4.77
CA LYS A 122 3.05 -6.86 -5.61
C LYS A 122 3.34 -8.29 -5.14
N VAL A 123 2.29 -8.99 -4.69
CA VAL A 123 2.40 -10.36 -4.19
C VAL A 123 2.86 -11.34 -5.28
N ASP A 124 2.53 -11.06 -6.53
CA ASP A 124 3.01 -11.76 -7.73
C ASP A 124 4.54 -11.68 -7.87
N LEU A 125 5.09 -10.47 -7.81
CA LEU A 125 6.54 -10.25 -7.88
C LEU A 125 7.25 -10.80 -6.64
N PHE A 126 6.63 -10.69 -5.47
CA PHE A 126 7.14 -11.25 -4.22
C PHE A 126 7.28 -12.78 -4.32
N LYS A 127 6.24 -13.48 -4.78
CA LYS A 127 6.24 -14.93 -5.01
C LYS A 127 7.37 -15.35 -5.94
N ALA A 128 7.52 -14.67 -7.07
CA ALA A 128 8.55 -14.99 -8.05
C ALA A 128 9.98 -14.73 -7.51
N LYS A 129 10.14 -13.77 -6.60
CA LYS A 129 11.45 -13.35 -6.09
C LYS A 129 11.97 -14.20 -4.93
N LEU A 130 11.08 -14.71 -4.10
CA LEU A 130 11.44 -15.39 -2.85
C LEU A 130 12.35 -16.62 -3.07
N ALA A 131 12.20 -17.32 -4.21
CA ALA A 131 13.03 -18.47 -4.55
C ALA A 131 14.49 -18.11 -4.87
N ARG A 132 14.75 -16.91 -5.41
CA ARG A 132 16.09 -16.45 -5.85
C ARG A 132 16.75 -15.48 -4.88
N SER A 133 15.96 -14.81 -4.05
CA SER A 133 16.42 -13.83 -3.06
C SER A 133 15.71 -14.17 -1.74
N PRO A 134 16.26 -15.08 -0.92
CA PRO A 134 15.61 -15.50 0.32
C PRO A 134 15.41 -14.33 1.29
N LEU A 135 14.22 -14.24 1.90
CA LEU A 135 13.88 -13.16 2.83
C LEU A 135 14.82 -13.09 4.04
N GLY A 136 15.28 -14.24 4.54
CA GLY A 136 16.19 -14.35 5.69
C GLY A 136 17.53 -13.64 5.51
N ASN A 137 17.96 -13.39 4.27
CA ASN A 137 19.19 -12.63 3.99
C ASN A 137 19.05 -11.13 4.34
N TYR A 138 17.83 -10.62 4.38
CA TYR A 138 17.52 -9.21 4.63
C TYR A 138 16.83 -9.02 6.00
N PHE A 139 16.22 -10.08 6.51
CA PHE A 139 15.53 -10.14 7.78
C PHE A 139 16.05 -11.33 8.59
N PRO A 140 17.17 -11.18 9.32
CA PRO A 140 17.84 -12.31 9.99
C PRO A 140 16.99 -13.02 11.05
N ASP A 141 15.98 -12.34 11.60
CA ASP A 141 15.01 -12.90 12.54
C ASP A 141 13.90 -13.74 11.86
N TYR A 142 13.89 -13.82 10.53
CA TYR A 142 12.95 -14.66 9.78
C TYR A 142 13.54 -16.06 9.52
N SER A 143 12.83 -17.09 9.99
CA SER A 143 13.21 -18.50 9.85
C SER A 143 12.24 -19.34 8.99
N GLY A 144 11.27 -18.70 8.32
CA GLY A 144 10.20 -19.39 7.59
C GLY A 144 10.58 -19.98 6.23
N GLY A 145 11.83 -19.81 5.77
CA GLY A 145 12.30 -20.26 4.47
C GLY A 145 11.61 -19.56 3.30
N ASN A 146 11.57 -20.20 2.13
CA ASN A 146 10.99 -19.61 0.91
C ASN A 146 9.46 -19.80 0.79
N ASP A 147 8.77 -20.08 1.90
CA ASP A 147 7.32 -20.18 1.92
C ASP A 147 6.68 -18.78 1.87
N VAL A 148 5.92 -18.51 0.81
CA VAL A 148 5.30 -17.20 0.54
C VAL A 148 4.36 -16.78 1.67
N ASN A 149 3.57 -17.72 2.21
CA ASN A 149 2.59 -17.41 3.23
C ASN A 149 3.26 -17.07 4.56
N ARG A 150 4.30 -17.81 4.94
CA ARG A 150 5.12 -17.53 6.14
C ARG A 150 5.84 -16.20 5.99
N ALA A 151 6.43 -15.93 4.83
CA ALA A 151 7.14 -14.69 4.56
C ALA A 151 6.19 -13.47 4.59
N ALA A 152 5.01 -13.58 3.98
CA ALA A 152 3.98 -12.53 4.02
C ALA A 152 3.44 -12.31 5.44
N LYS A 153 3.16 -13.39 6.19
CA LYS A 153 2.74 -13.31 7.60
C LYS A 153 3.80 -12.68 8.49
N TYR A 154 5.06 -12.99 8.26
CA TYR A 154 6.17 -12.36 8.96
C TYR A 154 6.22 -10.85 8.71
N LEU A 155 6.14 -10.41 7.45
CA LEU A 155 6.12 -8.99 7.13
C LEU A 155 4.89 -8.29 7.75
N LEU A 156 3.71 -8.90 7.66
CA LEU A 156 2.50 -8.41 8.33
C LEU A 156 2.68 -8.31 9.86
N TRP A 157 3.33 -9.29 10.47
CA TRP A 157 3.65 -9.26 11.89
C TRP A 157 4.53 -8.05 12.23
N ARG A 158 5.57 -7.76 11.43
CA ARG A 158 6.42 -6.56 11.62
C ARG A 158 5.62 -5.26 11.57
N PHE A 159 4.66 -5.12 10.65
CA PHE A 159 3.76 -3.96 10.60
C PHE A 159 2.83 -3.88 11.82
N ASN A 160 2.32 -5.01 12.31
CA ASN A 160 1.52 -5.03 13.53
C ASN A 160 2.33 -4.62 14.77
N GLN A 161 3.61 -5.01 14.87
CA GLN A 161 4.45 -4.67 16.03
C GLN A 161 4.64 -3.16 16.22
N VAL A 162 4.61 -2.37 15.14
CA VAL A 162 4.76 -0.92 15.24
C VAL A 162 3.42 -0.18 15.47
N ASN A 163 2.27 -0.87 15.40
CA ASN A 163 0.95 -0.30 15.69
C ASN A 163 0.70 -0.19 17.20
N ARG A 164 1.35 0.77 17.85
CA ARG A 164 1.25 1.01 19.31
C ARG A 164 -0.03 1.76 19.70
N ALA A 165 -0.60 2.52 18.76
CA ALA A 165 -1.89 3.18 18.93
C ALA A 165 -3.08 2.20 18.86
N HIS A 166 -2.84 0.92 18.55
CA HIS A 166 -3.86 -0.12 18.44
C HIS A 166 -5.00 0.28 17.48
N LEU A 167 -4.66 0.97 16.39
CA LEU A 167 -5.63 1.28 15.34
C LEU A 167 -6.11 -0.01 14.68
N ASN A 168 -7.36 -0.01 14.20
CA ASN A 168 -7.88 -1.13 13.43
C ASN A 168 -7.07 -1.28 12.14
N LEU A 169 -6.43 -2.43 11.99
CA LEU A 169 -5.60 -2.77 10.85
C LEU A 169 -6.27 -3.87 10.03
N TYR A 170 -6.60 -3.57 8.77
CA TYR A 170 -7.21 -4.48 7.81
C TYR A 170 -6.18 -4.86 6.74
N PRO A 171 -5.42 -5.95 6.92
CA PRO A 171 -4.38 -6.35 5.99
C PRO A 171 -4.94 -7.14 4.80
N HIS A 172 -4.50 -6.79 3.60
CA HIS A 172 -4.87 -7.48 2.36
C HIS A 172 -3.65 -7.73 1.49
N LEU A 173 -3.48 -8.97 1.05
CA LEU A 173 -2.54 -9.30 -0.02
C LEU A 173 -3.16 -8.88 -1.34
N THR A 174 -2.49 -7.99 -2.05
CA THR A 174 -3.04 -7.37 -3.26
C THR A 174 -2.08 -7.46 -4.42
N GLN A 175 -2.68 -7.36 -5.61
CA GLN A 175 -2.01 -7.01 -6.84
C GLN A 175 -2.76 -5.79 -7.37
N ALA A 176 -2.08 -4.66 -7.58
CA ALA A 176 -2.75 -3.39 -7.93
C ALA A 176 -3.57 -3.45 -9.23
N THR A 177 -3.31 -4.41 -10.11
CA THR A 177 -4.09 -4.63 -11.33
C THR A 177 -5.38 -5.42 -11.10
N ASP A 178 -5.60 -5.95 -9.89
CA ASP A 178 -6.83 -6.64 -9.51
C ASP A 178 -7.85 -5.64 -8.93
N THR A 179 -8.93 -5.42 -9.67
CA THR A 179 -10.00 -4.48 -9.33
C THR A 179 -10.94 -5.00 -8.23
N SER A 180 -10.84 -6.27 -7.85
CA SER A 180 -11.65 -6.85 -6.75
C SER A 180 -11.32 -6.24 -5.37
N ASN A 181 -10.12 -5.67 -5.23
CA ASN A 181 -9.62 -5.06 -3.99
C ASN A 181 -10.49 -3.89 -3.49
N ILE A 182 -11.23 -3.21 -4.38
CA ILE A 182 -12.09 -2.08 -3.99
C ILE A 182 -13.21 -2.50 -3.03
N ARG A 183 -13.67 -3.77 -3.12
CA ARG A 183 -14.70 -4.30 -2.21
C ARG A 183 -14.18 -4.41 -0.77
N LEU A 184 -12.90 -4.70 -0.60
CA LEU A 184 -12.24 -4.79 0.70
C LEU A 184 -12.13 -3.41 1.35
N VAL A 185 -11.74 -2.40 0.56
CA VAL A 185 -11.71 -1.00 1.01
C VAL A 185 -13.09 -0.56 1.51
N PHE A 186 -14.14 -0.88 0.76
CA PHE A 186 -15.50 -0.50 1.13
C PHE A 186 -15.96 -1.11 2.45
N ALA A 187 -15.66 -2.39 2.67
CA ALA A 187 -16.03 -3.08 3.91
C ALA A 187 -15.34 -2.42 5.12
N ALA A 188 -14.03 -2.16 5.03
CA ALA A 188 -13.27 -1.54 6.09
C ALA A 188 -13.75 -0.10 6.41
N VAL A 189 -14.07 0.70 5.39
CA VAL A 189 -14.60 2.07 5.58
C VAL A 189 -15.95 2.02 6.31
N LYS A 190 -16.87 1.14 5.90
CA LYS A 190 -18.18 0.99 6.55
C LYS A 190 -18.06 0.59 8.00
N GLU A 191 -17.20 -0.38 8.30
CA GLU A 191 -16.96 -0.84 9.66
C GLU A 191 -16.41 0.30 10.53
N THR A 192 -15.49 1.10 9.98
CA THR A 192 -14.90 2.24 10.69
C THR A 192 -15.92 3.31 11.03
N ILE A 193 -16.81 3.65 10.09
CA ILE A 193 -17.91 4.60 10.32
C ILE A 193 -18.82 4.09 11.43
N LEU A 194 -19.19 2.80 11.39
CA LEU A 194 -20.05 2.19 12.41
C LEU A 194 -19.38 2.20 13.79
N GLN A 195 -18.12 1.80 13.88
CA GLN A 195 -17.39 1.77 15.16
C GLN A 195 -17.22 3.18 15.74
N ASN A 196 -16.95 4.18 14.92
CA ASN A 196 -16.85 5.57 15.38
C ASN A 196 -18.21 6.09 15.87
N ALA A 197 -19.31 5.80 15.17
CA ALA A 197 -20.65 6.16 15.62
C ALA A 197 -21.01 5.50 16.96
N LEU A 198 -20.62 4.23 17.17
CA LEU A 198 -20.85 3.53 18.43
C LEU A 198 -20.03 4.15 19.58
N LYS A 199 -18.77 4.49 19.35
CA LYS A 199 -17.92 5.20 20.33
C LYS A 199 -18.49 6.57 20.69
N ASP A 200 -18.93 7.34 19.69
CA ASP A 200 -19.52 8.66 19.92
C ASP A 200 -20.86 8.58 20.66
N SER A 201 -21.58 7.45 20.54
CA SER A 201 -22.81 7.17 21.31
C SER A 201 -22.58 6.66 22.74
N GLY A 202 -21.32 6.38 23.13
CA GLY A 202 -20.96 5.86 24.47
C GLY A 202 -21.31 4.38 24.70
N ILE A 203 -21.61 3.64 23.63
CA ILE A 203 -21.86 2.18 23.69
C ILE A 203 -20.55 1.39 23.79
N LEU A 204 -19.43 1.99 23.36
CA LEU A 204 -18.08 1.43 23.26
C LEU A 204 -17.05 2.30 23.98
#